data_AF-A0A3L8Q6W7-F1
#
_entry.id   AF-A0A3L8Q6W7-F1
#
_cell.length_a   1.000
_cell.length_b   1.000
_cell.length_c   1.000
_cell.angle_alpha   90.00
_cell.angle_beta   90.00
_cell.angle_gamma   90.00
#
_symmetry.space_group_name_H-M   'P 1'
#
loop_
_entity.id
_entity.type
_entity.pdbx_description
1 polymer ?
#
loop_
_entity_poly.entity_id
_entity_poly.type
_entity_poly.pdbx_seq_one_letter_code
_entity_poly.pdbx_strand_id
1 'polypeptide(L)'
;MDRRCVYYRKPLLESGTLGTKGNVQVVIPFLSESYSSSQDPPEKAIPICTLKNFPNAIEHTLQWARDEFEGLFKQPAENVNQYLMFLERILCLAGTPVTPPIPLHPVSRRDPKFLEHTLDPKFLERTLRLAGTQPLEVLEAVQRSLVSDRPRAWPDCVAWACRHWHRQYSNNIRQLLHNFPPGQ
;
A
#
# COMPACT_ATOMS: atom_id res chain seq x y z
N MET A 1 -5.45 -10.77 -23.37
CA MET A 1 -6.11 -10.98 -24.68
C MET A 1 -5.72 -12.32 -25.29
N ASP A 2 -4.42 -12.61 -25.35
CA ASP A 2 -3.84 -13.88 -25.85
C ASP A 2 -4.63 -15.16 -25.54
N ARG A 3 -4.87 -15.47 -24.25
CA ARG A 3 -5.66 -16.66 -23.82
C ARG A 3 -7.02 -16.78 -24.51
N ARG A 4 -7.71 -15.66 -24.79
CA ARG A 4 -9.01 -15.68 -25.48
C ARG A 4 -8.82 -15.92 -26.98
N CYS A 5 -7.80 -15.34 -27.61
CA CYS A 5 -7.50 -15.55 -29.03
C CYS A 5 -7.14 -17.01 -29.32
N VAL A 6 -6.40 -17.65 -28.41
CA VAL A 6 -6.12 -19.10 -28.45
C VAL A 6 -7.42 -19.89 -28.37
N TYR A 7 -8.28 -19.61 -27.37
CA TYR A 7 -9.55 -20.33 -27.19
C TYR A 7 -10.48 -20.23 -28.40
N TYR A 8 -10.65 -19.03 -28.96
CA TYR A 8 -11.54 -18.79 -30.10
C TYR A 8 -10.87 -18.97 -31.47
N ARG A 9 -9.61 -19.42 -31.51
CA ARG A 9 -8.83 -19.62 -32.75
C ARG A 9 -8.81 -18.38 -33.64
N LYS A 10 -8.62 -17.21 -33.03
CA LYS A 10 -8.54 -15.92 -33.74
C LYS A 10 -7.08 -15.47 -33.84
N PRO A 11 -6.65 -14.95 -35.01
CA PRO A 11 -5.36 -14.28 -35.11
C PRO A 11 -5.23 -13.11 -34.13
N LEU A 12 -4.01 -12.84 -33.67
CA LEU A 12 -3.69 -11.72 -32.78
C LEU A 12 -2.45 -10.98 -33.31
N LEU A 13 -2.53 -9.64 -33.30
CA LEU A 13 -1.40 -8.74 -33.53
C LEU A 13 -1.14 -8.03 -32.20
N GLU A 14 0.02 -8.27 -31.61
CA GLU A 14 0.44 -7.66 -30.35
C GLU A 14 1.63 -6.73 -30.62
N SER A 15 1.67 -5.57 -29.97
CA SER A 15 2.74 -4.60 -30.17
C SER A 15 3.01 -3.78 -28.91
N GLY A 16 4.28 -3.57 -28.59
CA GLY A 16 4.73 -2.80 -27.43
C GLY A 16 5.73 -1.71 -27.81
N THR A 17 5.84 -0.69 -26.96
CA THR A 17 6.85 0.38 -27.09
C THR A 17 7.46 0.72 -25.72
N LEU A 18 8.75 1.04 -25.69
CA LEU A 18 9.47 1.52 -24.52
C LEU A 18 10.51 2.56 -24.95
N GLY A 19 10.16 3.85 -24.79
CA GLY A 19 10.98 4.95 -25.31
C GLY A 19 11.09 4.89 -26.83
N THR A 20 12.30 4.78 -27.36
CA THR A 20 12.56 4.61 -28.81
C THR A 20 12.52 3.16 -29.27
N LYS A 21 12.33 2.20 -28.36
CA LYS A 21 12.23 0.77 -28.69
C LYS A 21 10.78 0.40 -28.99
N GLY A 22 10.59 -0.53 -29.92
CA GLY A 22 9.29 -1.12 -30.21
C GLY A 22 9.42 -2.57 -30.64
N ASN A 23 8.36 -3.35 -30.42
CA ASN A 23 8.24 -4.74 -30.86
C ASN A 23 6.84 -5.01 -31.41
N VAL A 24 6.75 -5.91 -32.38
CA VAL A 24 5.50 -6.40 -32.94
C VAL A 24 5.58 -7.92 -33.00
N GLN A 25 4.53 -8.62 -32.55
CA GLN A 25 4.41 -10.07 -32.60
C GLN A 25 3.08 -10.46 -33.26
N VAL A 26 3.15 -11.37 -34.22
CA VAL A 26 1.99 -11.90 -34.93
C VAL A 26 1.72 -13.31 -34.44
N VAL A 27 0.50 -13.57 -33.97
CA VAL A 27 0.04 -14.88 -33.53
C VAL A 27 -0.99 -15.41 -34.51
N ILE A 28 -0.65 -16.51 -35.20
CA ILE A 28 -1.49 -17.18 -36.19
C ILE A 28 -1.95 -18.54 -35.63
N PRO A 29 -3.27 -18.80 -35.54
CA PRO A 29 -3.79 -20.07 -35.04
C PRO A 29 -3.20 -21.26 -35.81
N PHE A 30 -2.76 -22.28 -35.07
CA PHE A 30 -2.19 -23.53 -35.59
C PHE A 30 -0.84 -23.38 -36.33
N LEU A 31 -0.20 -22.22 -36.28
CA LEU A 31 1.08 -21.98 -36.97
C LEU A 31 2.15 -21.40 -36.04
N SER A 32 1.84 -20.34 -35.29
CA SER A 32 2.80 -19.74 -34.35
C SER A 32 2.51 -20.15 -32.91
N GLU A 33 3.49 -19.95 -32.04
CA GLU A 33 3.24 -19.93 -30.60
C GLU A 33 2.37 -18.73 -30.18
N SER A 34 1.77 -18.83 -29.01
CA SER A 34 0.98 -17.73 -28.42
C SER A 34 1.89 -16.71 -27.74
N TYR A 35 1.39 -15.50 -27.51
CA TYR A 35 2.18 -14.46 -26.84
C TYR A 35 2.68 -14.94 -25.45
N SER A 36 1.82 -15.62 -24.68
CA SER A 36 2.15 -16.12 -23.35
C SER A 36 2.98 -17.41 -23.32
N SER A 37 3.43 -17.91 -24.47
CA SER A 37 4.35 -19.06 -24.56
C SER A 37 5.79 -18.70 -24.21
N SER A 38 6.16 -17.42 -24.35
CA SER A 38 7.44 -16.87 -23.89
C SER A 38 7.24 -16.06 -22.61
N GLN A 39 8.26 -16.03 -21.75
CA GLN A 39 8.27 -15.20 -20.55
C GLN A 39 9.21 -14.03 -20.75
N ASP A 40 8.68 -12.83 -20.61
CA ASP A 40 9.50 -11.63 -20.50
C ASP A 40 10.31 -11.66 -19.20
N PRO A 41 11.52 -11.06 -19.19
CA PRO A 41 12.28 -10.90 -17.95
C PRO A 41 11.42 -10.20 -16.89
N PRO A 42 11.40 -10.70 -15.64
CA PRO A 42 10.65 -10.04 -14.59
C PRO A 42 11.21 -8.63 -14.35
N GLU A 43 10.35 -7.74 -13.85
CA GLU A 43 10.79 -6.43 -13.39
C GLU A 43 11.86 -6.58 -12.30
N LYS A 44 12.84 -5.68 -12.32
CA LYS A 44 13.93 -5.68 -11.33
C LYS A 44 13.37 -5.27 -9.97
N ALA A 45 13.20 -6.22 -9.06
CA ALA A 45 12.86 -5.96 -7.67
C ALA A 45 14.13 -5.62 -6.87
N ILE A 46 14.09 -4.51 -6.11
CA ILE A 46 15.20 -4.12 -5.22
C ILE A 46 15.06 -4.95 -3.93
N PRO A 47 16.13 -5.60 -3.42
CA PRO A 47 16.08 -6.35 -2.18
C PRO A 47 15.64 -5.47 -0.99
N ILE A 48 14.82 -6.01 -0.09
CA ILE A 48 14.28 -5.27 1.05
C ILE A 48 15.36 -4.72 1.98
N CYS A 49 16.47 -5.44 2.16
CA CYS A 49 17.60 -4.99 2.98
C CYS A 49 18.27 -3.73 2.41
N THR A 50 18.38 -3.66 1.08
CA THR A 50 18.93 -2.50 0.37
C THR A 50 18.02 -1.29 0.51
N LEU A 51 16.69 -1.49 0.43
CA LEU A 51 15.72 -0.41 0.62
C LEU A 51 15.69 0.11 2.07
N LYS A 52 15.81 -0.78 3.05
CA LYS A 52 15.62 -0.41 4.47
C LYS A 52 16.88 0.12 5.16
N ASN A 53 18.07 -0.40 4.83
CA ASN A 53 19.28 -0.11 5.60
C ASN A 53 20.46 0.36 4.74
N PHE A 54 20.64 -0.17 3.52
CA PHE A 54 21.86 0.05 2.73
C PHE A 54 21.58 0.52 1.29
N PRO A 55 20.93 1.69 1.10
CA PRO A 55 20.73 2.24 -0.24
C PRO A 55 22.06 2.82 -0.78
N ASN A 56 22.39 2.48 -2.03
CA ASN A 56 23.61 2.94 -2.72
C ASN A 56 23.33 3.57 -4.10
N ALA A 57 22.06 3.63 -4.51
CA ALA A 57 21.61 4.21 -5.77
C ALA A 57 20.32 5.02 -5.53
N ILE A 58 20.04 6.01 -6.39
CA ILE A 58 18.90 6.92 -6.21
C ILE A 58 17.57 6.18 -6.28
N GLU A 59 17.48 5.16 -7.13
CA GLU A 59 16.29 4.31 -7.32
C GLU A 59 15.86 3.64 -6.01
N HIS A 60 16.83 3.29 -5.16
CA HIS A 60 16.54 2.67 -3.86
C HIS A 60 15.85 3.67 -2.92
N THR A 61 16.30 4.92 -2.92
CA THR A 61 15.68 5.98 -2.10
C THR A 61 14.33 6.42 -2.65
N LEU A 62 14.14 6.39 -3.98
CA LEU A 62 12.85 6.67 -4.63
C LEU A 62 11.81 5.61 -4.30
N GLN A 63 12.19 4.33 -4.38
CA GLN A 63 11.31 3.24 -4.01
C GLN A 63 10.99 3.28 -2.51
N TRP A 64 11.99 3.52 -1.65
CA TRP A 64 11.76 3.73 -0.21
C TRP A 64 10.79 4.87 0.06
N ALA A 65 10.95 6.02 -0.61
CA ALA A 65 10.08 7.18 -0.42
C ALA A 65 8.64 6.91 -0.86
N ARG A 66 8.45 6.14 -1.95
CA ARG A 66 7.13 5.68 -2.38
C ARG A 66 6.48 4.78 -1.33
N ASP A 67 7.22 3.79 -0.83
CA ASP A 67 6.72 2.86 0.19
C ASP A 67 6.39 3.60 1.49
N GLU A 68 7.22 4.58 1.88
CA GLU A 68 7.01 5.41 3.07
C GLU A 68 5.75 6.29 2.90
N PHE A 69 5.54 6.90 1.73
CA PHE A 69 4.32 7.66 1.45
C PHE A 69 3.05 6.79 1.58
N GLU A 70 3.07 5.60 0.99
CA GLU A 70 1.96 4.65 1.06
C GLU A 70 1.71 4.16 2.50
N GLY A 71 2.78 3.88 3.24
CA GLY A 71 2.73 3.46 4.65
C GLY A 71 2.29 4.55 5.64
N LEU A 72 2.51 5.83 5.33
CA LEU A 72 2.11 6.94 6.21
C LEU A 72 0.70 7.47 5.91
N PHE A 73 0.34 7.62 4.64
CA PHE A 73 -0.84 8.39 4.25
C PHE A 73 -1.98 7.56 3.66
N LYS A 74 -1.69 6.34 3.17
CA LYS A 74 -2.71 5.48 2.55
C LYS A 74 -3.12 4.34 3.47
N GLN A 75 -2.19 3.45 3.83
CA GLN A 75 -2.50 2.23 4.58
C GLN A 75 -3.16 2.52 5.95
N PRO A 76 -2.66 3.44 6.79
CA PRO A 76 -3.27 3.70 8.10
C PRO A 76 -4.67 4.28 7.97
N ALA A 77 -4.89 5.18 7.00
CA ALA A 77 -6.21 5.77 6.75
C ALA A 77 -7.22 4.73 6.27
N GLU A 78 -6.82 3.81 5.40
CA GLU A 78 -7.65 2.71 4.93
C GLU A 78 -8.01 1.75 6.08
N ASN A 79 -7.03 1.37 6.90
CA ASN A 79 -7.24 0.54 8.09
C ASN A 79 -8.20 1.19 9.09
N VAL A 80 -8.07 2.50 9.34
CA VAL A 80 -9.00 3.24 10.22
C VAL A 80 -10.42 3.25 9.66
N ASN A 81 -10.59 3.51 8.37
CA ASN A 81 -11.92 3.53 7.75
C ASN A 81 -12.58 2.15 7.84
N GLN A 82 -11.83 1.08 7.58
CA GLN A 82 -12.32 -0.30 7.72
C GLN A 82 -12.67 -0.64 9.17
N TYR A 83 -11.84 -0.20 10.13
CA TYR A 83 -12.09 -0.41 11.57
C TYR A 83 -13.34 0.32 12.07
N LEU A 84 -13.52 1.60 11.72
CA LEU A 84 -14.69 2.38 12.15
C LEU A 84 -15.99 1.80 11.58
N MET A 85 -15.98 1.35 10.33
CA MET A 85 -17.13 0.72 9.69
C MET A 85 -17.48 -0.65 10.31
N PHE A 86 -16.46 -1.41 10.71
CA PHE A 86 -16.66 -2.64 11.49
C PHE A 86 -17.35 -2.34 12.85
N LEU A 87 -16.90 -1.29 13.56
CA LEU A 87 -17.52 -0.87 14.82
C LEU A 87 -18.97 -0.40 14.62
N GLU A 88 -19.26 0.40 13.59
CA GLU A 88 -20.62 0.85 13.28
C GLU A 88 -21.58 -0.33 13.03
N ARG A 89 -21.13 -1.36 12.32
CA ARG A 89 -21.94 -2.58 12.11
C ARG A 89 -22.22 -3.32 13.41
N ILE A 90 -21.23 -3.47 14.28
CA ILE A 90 -21.43 -4.12 15.59
C ILE A 90 -22.42 -3.33 16.46
N LEU A 91 -22.29 -2.00 16.51
CA LEU A 91 -23.17 -1.14 17.29
C LEU A 91 -24.60 -1.12 16.73
N CYS A 92 -24.75 -1.17 15.40
CA CYS A 92 -26.05 -1.31 14.74
C CYS A 92 -26.74 -2.65 15.09
N LEU A 93 -25.98 -3.75 15.12
CA LEU A 93 -26.48 -5.06 15.54
C LEU A 93 -26.83 -5.11 17.03
N ALA A 94 -26.13 -4.33 17.85
CA ALA A 94 -26.35 -4.23 19.29
C ALA A 94 -27.55 -3.32 19.67
N GLY A 95 -28.21 -2.67 18.70
CA GLY A 95 -29.40 -1.85 18.95
C GLY A 95 -29.15 -0.56 19.74
N THR A 96 -27.89 -0.12 19.84
CA THR A 96 -27.54 1.11 20.57
C THR A 96 -27.76 2.34 19.69
N PRO A 97 -28.44 3.41 20.18
CA PRO A 97 -28.59 4.65 19.42
C PRO A 97 -27.22 5.29 19.18
N VAL A 98 -26.83 5.40 17.91
CA VAL A 98 -25.55 5.96 17.49
C VAL A 98 -25.64 7.49 17.61
N THR A 99 -25.15 8.04 18.71
CA THR A 99 -24.72 9.44 18.71
C THR A 99 -23.28 9.44 18.21
N PRO A 100 -22.96 10.09 17.07
CA PRO A 100 -21.60 10.05 16.54
C PRO A 100 -20.66 10.77 17.54
N PRO A 101 -19.67 10.08 18.16
CA PRO A 101 -18.82 10.68 19.17
C PRO A 101 -17.70 11.54 18.58
N ILE A 102 -17.68 11.74 17.25
CA ILE A 102 -16.62 12.43 16.54
C ILE A 102 -17.27 13.51 15.69
N PRO A 103 -16.94 14.80 15.90
CA PRO A 103 -17.12 15.80 14.86
C PRO A 103 -16.16 15.40 13.75
N LEU A 104 -16.64 14.58 12.81
CA LEU A 104 -15.99 14.45 11.53
C LEU A 104 -16.12 15.84 10.91
N HIS A 105 -15.02 16.58 10.84
CA HIS A 105 -14.95 17.69 9.90
C HIS A 105 -15.42 17.15 8.54
N PRO A 106 -16.12 17.96 7.73
CA PRO A 106 -16.66 17.53 6.44
C PRO A 106 -15.53 17.33 5.42
N VAL A 107 -14.63 16.40 5.68
CA VAL A 107 -13.65 15.92 4.73
C VAL A 107 -14.30 14.74 4.03
N SER A 108 -14.73 15.03 2.80
CA SER A 108 -15.25 14.10 1.82
C SER A 108 -16.72 13.70 1.98
N ARG A 109 -17.58 14.45 1.26
CA ARG A 109 -18.63 13.83 0.44
C ARG A 109 -17.96 12.80 -0.48
N ARG A 110 -17.64 11.61 0.03
CA ARG A 110 -17.16 10.50 -0.78
C ARG A 110 -18.37 9.84 -1.42
N ASP A 111 -18.29 9.61 -2.73
CA ASP A 111 -19.31 8.92 -3.51
C ASP A 111 -19.70 7.60 -2.82
N PRO A 112 -20.99 7.35 -2.53
CA PRO A 112 -21.43 6.12 -1.89
C PRO A 112 -20.92 4.84 -2.58
N LYS A 113 -20.74 4.89 -3.91
CA LYS A 113 -20.22 3.77 -4.70
C LYS A 113 -18.74 3.50 -4.49
N PHE A 114 -17.96 4.51 -4.10
CA PHE A 114 -16.53 4.33 -3.80
C PHE A 114 -16.31 3.65 -2.44
N LEU A 115 -17.21 3.88 -1.48
CA LEU A 115 -17.21 3.19 -0.19
C LEU A 115 -17.56 1.71 -0.36
N GLU A 116 -18.57 1.36 -1.16
CA GLU A 116 -19.08 -0.02 -1.22
C GLU A 116 -18.06 -1.07 -1.72
N HIS A 117 -17.10 -0.67 -2.56
CA HIS A 117 -16.09 -1.57 -3.12
C HIS A 117 -14.80 -1.75 -2.28
N THR A 118 -14.61 -0.98 -1.21
CA THR A 118 -13.35 -0.97 -0.42
C THR A 118 -13.52 -1.43 1.03
N LEU A 119 -14.73 -1.86 1.41
CA LEU A 119 -15.10 -2.11 2.80
C LEU A 119 -15.15 -3.61 3.12
N ASP A 120 -14.33 -4.02 4.11
CA ASP A 120 -14.25 -5.39 4.58
C ASP A 120 -15.01 -5.57 5.91
N PRO A 121 -16.21 -6.20 5.90
CA PRO A 121 -16.98 -6.43 7.12
C PRO A 121 -16.32 -7.41 8.09
N LYS A 122 -15.27 -8.12 7.65
CA LYS A 122 -14.50 -9.07 8.44
C LYS A 122 -13.12 -8.52 8.78
N PHE A 123 -12.95 -7.20 8.80
CA PHE A 123 -11.68 -6.54 9.08
C PHE A 123 -10.91 -7.16 10.26
N LEU A 124 -11.56 -7.32 11.42
CA LEU A 124 -10.90 -7.89 12.61
C LEU A 124 -10.54 -9.37 12.42
N GLU A 125 -11.44 -10.19 11.87
CA GLU A 125 -11.21 -11.61 11.60
C GLU A 125 -10.03 -11.80 10.61
N ARG A 126 -9.98 -10.97 9.56
CA ARG A 126 -8.91 -10.98 8.57
C ARG A 126 -7.58 -10.51 9.16
N THR A 127 -7.60 -9.42 9.93
CA THR A 127 -6.40 -8.84 10.54
C THR A 127 -5.76 -9.82 11.51
N LEU A 128 -6.57 -10.50 12.34
CA LEU A 128 -6.07 -11.51 13.28
C LEU A 128 -5.55 -12.79 12.59
N ARG A 129 -5.90 -13.01 11.32
CA ARG A 129 -5.38 -14.13 10.51
C ARG A 129 -4.10 -13.80 9.75
N LEU A 130 -3.61 -12.56 9.83
CA LEU A 130 -2.33 -12.21 9.21
C LEU A 130 -1.17 -12.91 9.92
N ALA A 131 -0.10 -13.17 9.17
CA ALA A 131 1.05 -13.91 9.67
C ALA A 131 1.97 -13.03 10.53
N GLY A 132 2.57 -13.63 11.58
CA GLY A 132 3.61 -12.99 12.38
C GLY A 132 3.13 -11.75 13.15
N THR A 133 3.89 -10.66 13.03
CA THR A 133 3.64 -9.37 13.73
C THR A 133 2.64 -8.47 12.99
N GLN A 134 2.22 -8.82 11.78
CA GLN A 134 1.33 -8.01 10.96
C GLN A 134 0.00 -7.64 11.65
N PRO A 135 -0.68 -8.53 12.40
CA PRO A 135 -1.89 -8.13 13.14
C PRO A 135 -1.62 -6.99 14.13
N LEU A 136 -0.49 -7.04 14.83
CA LEU A 136 -0.10 -6.02 15.80
C LEU A 136 0.21 -4.70 15.11
N GLU A 137 0.97 -4.73 14.01
CA GLU A 137 1.32 -3.53 13.23
C GLU A 137 0.08 -2.79 12.73
N VAL A 138 -0.91 -3.52 12.22
CA VAL A 138 -2.19 -2.96 11.75
C VAL A 138 -2.97 -2.33 12.91
N LEU A 139 -3.13 -3.04 14.02
CA LEU A 139 -3.89 -2.54 15.17
C LEU A 139 -3.20 -1.35 15.85
N GLU A 140 -1.87 -1.36 15.95
CA GLU A 140 -1.09 -0.20 16.43
C GLU A 140 -1.24 1.00 15.49
N ALA A 141 -1.24 0.80 14.18
CA ALA A 141 -1.44 1.89 13.23
C ALA A 141 -2.82 2.54 13.39
N VAL A 142 -3.87 1.74 13.61
CA VAL A 142 -5.23 2.23 13.90
C VAL A 142 -5.25 2.99 15.23
N GLN A 143 -4.66 2.43 16.29
CA GLN A 143 -4.60 3.04 17.61
C GLN A 143 -3.83 4.38 17.59
N ARG A 144 -2.68 4.43 16.92
CA ARG A 144 -1.92 5.68 16.74
C ARG A 144 -2.73 6.73 15.99
N SER A 145 -3.37 6.35 14.89
CA SER A 145 -4.12 7.27 14.03
C SER A 145 -5.39 7.82 14.71
N LEU A 146 -6.06 7.02 15.53
CA LEU A 146 -7.30 7.41 16.20
C LEU A 146 -7.07 8.13 17.54
N VAL A 147 -5.95 7.83 18.22
CA VAL A 147 -5.72 8.26 19.60
C VAL A 147 -4.38 8.99 19.75
N SER A 148 -3.25 8.30 19.60
CA SER A 148 -1.95 8.83 20.04
C SER A 148 -1.43 10.00 19.19
N ASP A 149 -1.54 9.90 17.87
CA ASP A 149 -0.99 10.85 16.90
C ASP A 149 -2.09 11.65 16.18
N ARG A 150 -3.33 11.59 16.68
CA ARG A 150 -4.47 12.28 16.05
C ARG A 150 -4.30 13.81 16.14
N PRO A 151 -4.08 14.53 15.03
CA PRO A 151 -3.95 15.97 15.06
C PRO A 151 -5.31 16.62 15.35
N ARG A 152 -5.32 17.70 16.14
CA ARG A 152 -6.51 18.51 16.42
C ARG A 152 -6.47 19.85 15.70
N ALA A 153 -5.28 20.33 15.35
CA ALA A 153 -5.06 21.54 14.57
C ALA A 153 -3.86 21.40 13.63
N TRP A 154 -3.74 22.33 12.68
CA TRP A 154 -2.63 22.37 11.73
C TRP A 154 -1.23 22.34 12.38
N PRO A 155 -0.95 23.07 13.48
CA PRO A 155 0.35 22.99 14.15
C PRO A 155 0.73 21.58 14.63
N ASP A 156 -0.25 20.74 14.99
CA ASP A 156 0.01 19.35 15.39
C ASP A 156 0.57 18.52 14.23
N CYS A 157 0.08 18.77 13.01
CA CYS A 157 0.59 18.13 11.78
C CYS A 157 2.03 18.54 11.50
N VAL A 158 2.36 19.83 11.67
CA VAL A 158 3.74 20.32 11.49
C VAL A 158 4.67 19.70 12.53
N ALA A 159 4.22 19.63 13.79
CA ALA A 159 4.97 18.99 14.86
C ALA A 159 5.17 17.48 14.59
N TRP A 160 4.14 16.78 14.10
CA TRP A 160 4.24 15.38 13.67
C TRP A 160 5.26 15.20 12.55
N ALA A 161 5.20 16.03 11.51
CA ALA A 161 6.13 15.97 10.37
C ALA A 161 7.58 16.18 10.83
N CYS A 162 7.81 17.14 11.74
CA CYS A 162 9.12 17.38 12.32
C CYS A 162 9.63 16.18 13.14
N ARG A 163 8.78 15.57 13.98
CA ARG A 163 9.15 14.34 14.72
C ARG A 163 9.45 13.17 13.79
N HIS A 164 8.64 13.01 12.75
CA HIS A 164 8.83 11.96 11.74
C HIS A 164 10.15 12.14 10.99
N TRP A 165 10.49 13.38 10.61
CA TRP A 165 11.78 13.69 10.00
C TRP A 165 12.95 13.29 10.90
N HIS A 166 12.91 13.65 12.19
CA HIS A 166 13.94 13.24 13.16
C HIS A 166 14.02 11.71 13.31
N ARG A 167 12.88 11.01 13.27
CA ARG A 167 12.85 9.56 13.34
C ARG A 167 13.57 8.93 12.14
N GLN A 168 13.20 9.32 10.92
CA GLN A 168 13.70 8.68 9.70
C GLN A 168 15.13 9.11 9.36
N TYR A 169 15.43 10.41 9.43
CA TYR A 169 16.69 10.97 8.91
C TYR A 169 17.73 11.25 10.00
N SER A 170 17.47 10.84 11.24
CA SER A 170 18.43 11.01 12.34
C SER A 170 18.43 9.79 13.27
N ASN A 171 17.33 9.48 13.94
CA ASN A 171 17.32 8.46 14.98
C ASN A 171 17.55 7.06 14.41
N ASN A 172 16.89 6.71 13.30
CA ASN A 172 17.09 5.43 12.63
C ASN A 172 18.51 5.28 12.10
N ILE A 173 19.10 6.36 11.56
CA ILE A 173 20.50 6.36 11.08
C ILE A 173 21.46 6.15 12.24
N ARG A 174 21.27 6.85 13.37
CA ARG A 174 22.07 6.64 14.58
C ARG A 174 21.95 5.22 15.11
N GLN A 175 20.74 4.64 15.10
CA GLN A 175 20.53 3.26 15.50
C GLN A 175 21.26 2.28 14.57
N LEU A 176 21.24 2.54 13.26
CA LEU A 176 21.97 1.73 12.29
C LEU A 176 23.48 1.79 12.54
N LEU A 177 24.05 2.99 12.74
CA LEU A 177 25.47 3.17 13.03
C LEU A 177 25.89 2.61 14.40
N HIS A 178 24.98 2.57 15.37
CA HIS A 178 25.20 1.89 16.64
C HIS A 178 25.32 0.37 16.44
N ASN A 179 24.46 -0.20 15.60
CA ASN A 179 24.47 -1.64 15.30
C ASN A 179 25.63 -2.03 14.37
N PHE A 180 26.03 -1.13 13.48
CA PHE A 180 27.12 -1.30 12.51
C PHE A 180 28.08 -0.11 12.60
N PRO A 181 29.05 -0.15 13.53
CA PRO A 181 30.00 0.93 13.71
C PRO A 181 30.82 1.21 12.44
N PRO A 182 31.14 2.48 12.15
CA PRO A 182 31.96 2.82 10.98
C PRO A 182 33.38 2.28 11.12
N GLY A 183 33.91 1.67 10.05
CA GLY A 183 35.29 1.16 9.99
C GLY A 183 35.46 -0.31 10.39
N GLN A 184 34.35 -1.05 10.56
CA GLN A 184 34.35 -2.51 10.71
C GLN A 184 34.56 -3.23 9.36
#